data_AF-A0A270AQB7-F1
#
_entry.id   AF-A0A270AQB7-F1
#
_cell.length_a   1.000
_cell.length_b   1.000
_cell.length_c   1.000
_cell.angle_alpha   90.00
_cell.angle_beta   90.00
_cell.angle_gamma   90.00
#
_symmetry.space_group_name_H-M   'P 1'
#
loop_
_entity.id
_entity.type
_entity.pdbx_description
1 polymer ?
#
loop_
_entity_poly.entity_id
_entity_poly.type
_entity_poly.pdbx_seq_one_letter_code
_entity_poly.pdbx_strand_id
1 'polypeptide(L)'
;MDNKSKLIDFAEHLKQADGLLITAGAGMGVDSGLPDFRGDNGFWTAYPPFQRLGKSFIDVATPQLFYTEPKLAWGFYGLRLNQYREVIPHNGFHLLKQWTEILPNLKHGSFVFTSNVDGEFQKVGFDDDKVFECHGSIHWLQCLDNCTRDIWSADSFVPVVDEYHCQLINDFPFCPHCGGMARPNILMFDDWKWQEEHQSPKEYQLEQWLFNVKKLAIIELGAGTAIPTVRKFGERLICYPINESVSFLRVNLREPHVPDKANCFGISMGALVALNNIQEAMYKS
;
A
#
# COMPACT_ATOMS: atom_id res chain seq x y z
N MET A 1 1.44 -17.50 -23.53
CA MET A 1 2.74 -17.41 -22.83
C MET A 1 2.55 -17.85 -21.39
N ASP A 2 3.36 -18.79 -20.90
CA ASP A 2 3.32 -19.22 -19.50
C ASP A 2 3.85 -18.14 -18.54
N ASN A 3 3.66 -18.32 -17.23
CA ASN A 3 4.08 -17.34 -16.22
C ASN A 3 5.60 -17.10 -16.21
N LYS A 4 6.41 -18.14 -16.45
CA LYS A 4 7.88 -18.02 -16.41
C LYS A 4 8.37 -17.17 -17.59
N SER A 5 7.86 -17.43 -18.78
CA SER A 5 8.18 -16.67 -19.99
C SER A 5 7.77 -15.19 -19.84
N LYS A 6 6.58 -14.91 -19.28
CA LYS A 6 6.13 -13.55 -18.97
C LYS A 6 7.07 -12.81 -18.02
N LEU A 7 7.60 -13.52 -17.00
CA LEU A 7 8.53 -12.94 -16.04
C LEU A 7 9.91 -12.64 -16.64
N ILE A 8 10.39 -13.51 -17.54
CA ILE A 8 11.63 -13.28 -18.30
C ILE A 8 11.46 -12.05 -19.20
N ASP A 9 10.36 -11.98 -19.96
CA ASP A 9 10.10 -10.84 -20.84
C ASP A 9 10.00 -9.53 -20.06
N PHE A 10 9.33 -9.54 -18.90
CA PHE A 10 9.31 -8.36 -18.03
C PHE A 10 10.69 -8.01 -17.46
N ALA A 11 11.51 -8.99 -17.08
CA ALA A 11 12.87 -8.75 -16.62
C ALA A 11 13.73 -8.05 -17.69
N GLU A 12 13.57 -8.41 -18.97
CA GLU A 12 14.22 -7.72 -20.08
C GLU A 12 13.74 -6.28 -20.24
N HIS A 13 12.43 -6.03 -20.10
CA HIS A 13 11.91 -4.66 -20.07
C HIS A 13 12.45 -3.86 -18.88
N LEU A 14 12.58 -4.47 -17.70
CA LEU A 14 13.13 -3.83 -16.50
C LEU A 14 14.62 -3.47 -16.69
N LYS A 15 15.41 -4.31 -17.36
CA LYS A 15 16.81 -4.01 -17.73
C LYS A 15 16.96 -2.82 -18.69
N GLN A 16 15.92 -2.55 -19.49
CA GLN A 16 15.92 -1.45 -20.47
C GLN A 16 15.27 -0.17 -19.95
N ALA A 17 14.57 -0.23 -18.83
CA ALA A 17 13.89 0.90 -18.20
C ALA A 17 14.88 1.93 -17.66
N ASP A 18 14.45 3.19 -17.57
CA ASP A 18 15.18 4.24 -16.84
C ASP A 18 14.46 4.74 -15.59
N GLY A 19 13.25 4.23 -15.33
CA GLY A 19 12.52 4.38 -14.07
C GLY A 19 11.68 3.15 -13.74
N LEU A 20 11.65 2.79 -12.44
CA LEU A 20 10.84 1.70 -11.91
C LEU A 20 9.71 2.25 -11.03
N LEU A 21 8.46 2.01 -11.43
CA LEU A 21 7.30 2.26 -10.59
C LEU A 21 6.83 0.96 -9.96
N ILE A 22 6.88 0.92 -8.63
CA ILE A 22 6.30 -0.17 -7.84
C ILE A 22 4.91 0.27 -7.43
N THR A 23 3.90 -0.53 -7.77
CA THR A 23 2.54 -0.31 -7.31
C THR A 23 2.07 -1.48 -6.45
N ALA A 24 1.50 -1.21 -5.28
CA ALA A 24 1.21 -2.27 -4.32
C ALA A 24 -0.13 -2.09 -3.61
N GLY A 25 -0.89 -3.18 -3.52
CA GLY A 25 -2.06 -3.30 -2.64
C GLY A 25 -1.84 -4.35 -1.56
N ALA A 26 -2.90 -4.63 -0.78
CA ALA A 26 -2.81 -5.45 0.43
C ALA A 26 -2.25 -6.87 0.17
N GLY A 27 -2.41 -7.39 -1.05
CA GLY A 27 -1.84 -8.69 -1.43
C GLY A 27 -0.31 -8.77 -1.40
N MET A 28 0.41 -7.63 -1.40
CA MET A 28 1.86 -7.60 -1.24
C MET A 28 2.28 -8.08 0.16
N GLY A 29 1.60 -7.64 1.22
CA GLY A 29 1.94 -7.98 2.62
C GLY A 29 1.50 -9.38 3.07
N VAL A 30 0.84 -10.16 2.21
CA VAL A 30 0.35 -11.52 2.56
C VAL A 30 1.49 -12.47 2.89
N ASP A 31 2.58 -12.40 2.13
CA ASP A 31 3.77 -13.21 2.38
C ASP A 31 4.51 -12.78 3.68
N SER A 32 4.22 -11.59 4.22
CA SER A 32 4.65 -11.13 5.57
C SER A 32 3.71 -11.58 6.70
N GLY A 33 2.59 -12.24 6.37
CA GLY A 33 1.57 -12.67 7.33
C GLY A 33 0.46 -11.65 7.59
N LEU A 34 0.39 -10.55 6.84
CA LEU A 34 -0.74 -9.63 6.92
C LEU A 34 -1.95 -10.18 6.13
N PRO A 35 -3.18 -9.97 6.61
CA PRO A 35 -4.37 -10.37 5.87
C PRO A 35 -4.59 -9.46 4.65
N ASP A 36 -4.91 -10.05 3.49
CA ASP A 36 -5.46 -9.28 2.37
C ASP A 36 -6.99 -9.18 2.50
N PHE A 37 -7.48 -7.97 2.71
CA PHE A 37 -8.91 -7.68 2.95
C PHE A 37 -9.73 -7.89 1.67
N ARG A 38 -9.96 -9.15 1.29
CA ARG A 38 -10.72 -9.52 0.09
C ARG A 38 -12.19 -9.70 0.42
N GLY A 39 -12.87 -8.57 0.51
CA GLY A 39 -14.29 -8.50 0.89
C GLY A 39 -14.55 -8.89 2.34
N ASP A 40 -15.83 -8.93 2.70
CA ASP A 40 -16.25 -9.08 4.09
C ASP A 40 -15.84 -10.42 4.71
N ASN A 41 -15.79 -11.50 3.93
CA ASN A 41 -15.35 -12.80 4.44
C ASN A 41 -13.87 -12.80 4.83
N GLY A 42 -13.00 -12.16 4.04
CA GLY A 42 -11.58 -12.00 4.39
C GLY A 42 -11.42 -11.10 5.61
N PHE A 43 -12.21 -10.02 5.66
CA PHE A 43 -12.25 -9.09 6.78
C PHE A 43 -12.70 -9.76 8.09
N TRP A 44 -13.78 -10.53 8.07
CA TRP A 44 -14.30 -11.26 9.22
C TRP A 44 -13.37 -12.38 9.69
N THR A 45 -12.63 -13.00 8.76
CA THR A 45 -11.61 -13.99 9.14
C THR A 45 -10.47 -13.32 9.89
N ALA A 46 -10.02 -12.15 9.41
CA ALA A 46 -8.97 -11.37 10.06
C ALA A 46 -9.43 -10.74 11.39
N TYR A 47 -10.71 -10.35 11.48
CA TYR A 47 -11.29 -9.71 12.66
C TYR A 47 -12.67 -10.32 12.99
N PRO A 48 -12.71 -11.52 13.60
CA PRO A 48 -13.94 -12.22 13.95
C PRO A 48 -14.98 -11.44 14.79
N PRO A 49 -14.58 -10.50 15.68
CA PRO A 49 -15.56 -9.68 16.39
C PRO A 49 -16.53 -8.92 15.48
N PHE A 50 -16.07 -8.42 14.32
CA PHE A 50 -16.96 -7.68 13.42
C PHE A 50 -18.00 -8.55 12.73
N GLN A 51 -17.71 -9.84 12.55
CA GLN A 51 -18.72 -10.80 12.09
C GLN A 51 -19.88 -10.91 13.09
N ARG A 52 -19.57 -10.96 14.40
CA ARG A 52 -20.59 -10.99 15.45
C ARG A 52 -21.39 -9.69 15.54
N LEU A 53 -20.73 -8.57 15.27
CA LEU A 53 -21.37 -7.24 15.23
C LEU A 53 -22.15 -6.98 13.93
N GLY A 54 -22.05 -7.86 12.93
CA GLY A 54 -22.67 -7.66 11.62
C GLY A 54 -22.11 -6.45 10.86
N LYS A 55 -20.87 -6.04 11.15
CA LYS A 55 -20.22 -4.89 10.53
C LYS A 55 -19.26 -5.35 9.43
N SER A 56 -19.37 -4.76 8.24
CA SER A 56 -18.45 -4.91 7.11
C SER A 56 -17.17 -4.11 7.33
N PHE A 57 -16.17 -4.28 6.45
CA PHE A 57 -14.99 -3.43 6.46
C PHE A 57 -15.34 -1.94 6.25
N ILE A 58 -16.32 -1.67 5.36
CA ILE A 58 -16.77 -0.30 5.07
C ILE A 58 -17.44 0.31 6.30
N ASP A 59 -18.25 -0.46 7.05
CA ASP A 59 -18.93 0.06 8.24
C ASP A 59 -17.96 0.53 9.33
N VAL A 60 -16.76 -0.05 9.38
CA VAL A 60 -15.77 0.24 10.43
C VAL A 60 -14.68 1.21 10.01
N ALA A 61 -14.37 1.27 8.71
CA ALA A 61 -13.37 2.16 8.16
C ALA A 61 -14.00 3.49 7.73
N THR A 62 -14.75 4.13 8.64
CA THR A 62 -15.40 5.44 8.44
C THR A 62 -15.06 6.40 9.59
N PRO A 63 -14.97 7.71 9.32
CA PRO A 63 -14.76 8.70 10.38
C PRO A 63 -15.92 8.73 11.38
N GLN A 64 -17.14 8.40 10.93
CA GLN A 64 -18.34 8.43 11.76
C GLN A 64 -18.22 7.50 12.98
N LEU A 65 -17.52 6.37 12.85
CA LEU A 65 -17.35 5.42 13.94
C LEU A 65 -16.60 6.01 15.14
N PHE A 66 -15.68 6.96 14.92
CA PHE A 66 -14.99 7.65 16.02
C PHE A 66 -15.94 8.52 16.86
N TYR A 67 -17.05 9.00 16.28
CA TYR A 67 -18.03 9.79 17.02
C TYR A 67 -19.09 8.91 17.71
N THR A 68 -19.47 7.79 17.09
CA THR A 68 -20.56 6.93 17.61
C THR A 68 -20.08 5.81 18.52
N GLU A 69 -18.95 5.19 18.18
CA GLU A 69 -18.40 4.02 18.88
C GLU A 69 -16.86 4.13 18.99
N PRO A 70 -16.32 5.16 19.68
CA PRO A 70 -14.89 5.49 19.67
C PRO A 70 -13.97 4.35 20.15
N LYS A 71 -14.42 3.57 21.13
CA LYS A 71 -13.67 2.39 21.60
C LYS A 71 -13.56 1.31 20.53
N LEU A 72 -14.62 1.11 19.74
CA LEU A 72 -14.63 0.15 18.64
C LEU A 72 -13.74 0.64 17.49
N ALA A 73 -13.82 1.94 17.15
CA ALA A 73 -12.95 2.55 16.15
C ALA A 73 -11.46 2.40 16.54
N TRP A 74 -11.10 2.74 17.77
CA TRP A 74 -9.72 2.57 18.23
C TRP A 74 -9.31 1.14 18.52
N GLY A 75 -10.25 0.23 18.84
CA GLY A 75 -9.95 -1.19 18.88
C GLY A 75 -9.57 -1.72 17.50
N PHE A 76 -10.32 -1.31 16.47
CA PHE A 76 -10.04 -1.65 15.08
C PHE A 76 -8.67 -1.18 14.59
N TYR A 77 -8.40 0.12 14.71
CA TYR A 77 -7.14 0.70 14.28
C TYR A 77 -5.98 0.37 15.22
N GLY A 78 -6.24 0.16 16.51
CA GLY A 78 -5.24 -0.23 17.49
C GLY A 78 -4.66 -1.61 17.23
N LEU A 79 -5.49 -2.60 16.88
CA LEU A 79 -5.02 -3.94 16.48
C LEU A 79 -4.12 -3.86 15.25
N ARG A 80 -4.53 -3.08 14.25
CA ARG A 80 -3.75 -2.87 13.04
C ARG A 80 -2.44 -2.16 13.32
N LEU A 81 -2.43 -1.12 14.14
CA LEU A 81 -1.22 -0.39 14.49
C LEU A 81 -0.21 -1.31 15.17
N ASN A 82 -0.65 -2.15 16.12
CA ASN A 82 0.21 -3.16 16.74
C ASN A 82 0.72 -4.16 15.72
N GLN A 83 -0.15 -4.76 14.92
CA GLN A 83 0.22 -5.74 13.89
C GLN A 83 1.22 -5.15 12.87
N TYR A 84 0.98 -3.93 12.39
CA TYR A 84 1.84 -3.27 11.40
C TYR A 84 3.15 -2.77 12.02
N ARG A 85 3.24 -2.58 13.33
CA ARG A 85 4.52 -2.35 14.02
C ARG A 85 5.32 -3.64 14.20
N GLU A 86 4.65 -4.75 14.49
CA GLU A 86 5.29 -6.05 14.73
C GLU A 86 5.69 -6.79 13.44
N VAL A 87 4.98 -6.57 12.33
CA VAL A 87 5.23 -7.30 11.08
C VAL A 87 6.68 -7.14 10.60
N ILE A 88 7.27 -8.24 10.17
CA ILE A 88 8.57 -8.26 9.51
C ILE A 88 8.32 -8.40 8.01
N PRO A 89 8.67 -7.40 7.18
CA PRO A 89 8.47 -7.49 5.74
C PRO A 89 9.14 -8.72 5.14
N HIS A 90 8.43 -9.46 4.31
CA HIS A 90 8.99 -10.61 3.61
C HIS A 90 10.09 -10.17 2.61
N ASN A 91 10.94 -11.12 2.18
CA ASN A 91 12.11 -10.83 1.34
C ASN A 91 11.81 -10.12 0.01
N GLY A 92 10.56 -10.10 -0.45
CA GLY A 92 10.18 -9.41 -1.69
C GLY A 92 10.32 -7.89 -1.58
N PHE A 93 9.98 -7.30 -0.43
CA PHE A 93 10.22 -5.88 -0.17
C PHE A 93 11.72 -5.54 -0.25
N HIS A 94 12.57 -6.38 0.34
CA HIS A 94 14.03 -6.23 0.29
C HIS A 94 14.58 -6.35 -1.14
N LEU A 95 14.07 -7.29 -1.94
CA LEU A 95 14.44 -7.40 -3.36
C LEU A 95 14.09 -6.15 -4.15
N LEU A 96 12.88 -5.62 -3.97
CA LEU A 96 12.46 -4.38 -4.61
C LEU A 96 13.40 -3.25 -4.23
N LYS A 97 13.68 -3.06 -2.93
CA LYS A 97 14.63 -2.05 -2.44
C LYS A 97 16.00 -2.22 -3.09
N GLN A 98 16.53 -3.45 -3.10
CA GLN A 98 17.79 -3.75 -3.75
C GLN A 98 17.79 -3.32 -5.22
N TRP A 99 16.74 -3.64 -5.99
CA TRP A 99 16.63 -3.24 -7.40
C TRP A 99 16.73 -1.72 -7.60
N THR A 100 16.13 -0.94 -6.69
CA THR A 100 16.20 0.54 -6.74
C THR A 100 17.63 1.08 -6.59
N GLU A 101 18.51 0.31 -5.95
CA GLU A 101 19.88 0.73 -5.64
C GLU A 101 20.91 0.18 -6.63
N ILE A 102 20.71 -1.06 -7.10
CA ILE A 102 21.75 -1.78 -7.85
C ILE A 102 21.57 -1.76 -9.37
N LEU A 103 20.39 -1.43 -9.89
CA LEU A 103 20.14 -1.45 -11.33
C LEU A 103 20.63 -0.13 -11.97
N PRO A 104 21.77 -0.13 -12.68
CA PRO A 104 22.40 1.10 -13.16
C PRO A 104 21.62 1.77 -14.31
N ASN A 105 20.71 1.03 -14.95
CA ASN A 105 19.86 1.54 -16.01
C ASN A 105 18.77 2.49 -15.49
N LEU A 106 18.36 2.36 -14.22
CA LEU A 106 17.35 3.20 -13.56
C LEU A 106 17.89 4.61 -13.26
N LYS A 107 18.23 5.38 -14.30
CA LYS A 107 18.82 6.73 -14.19
C LYS A 107 17.95 7.71 -13.42
N HIS A 108 16.63 7.53 -13.45
CA HIS A 108 15.67 8.32 -12.68
C HIS A 108 15.28 7.65 -11.36
N GLY A 109 15.85 6.49 -11.02
CA GLY A 109 15.54 5.74 -9.82
C GLY A 109 14.17 5.08 -9.86
N SER A 110 13.49 5.07 -8.72
CA SER A 110 12.20 4.41 -8.54
C SER A 110 11.24 5.23 -7.69
N PHE A 111 9.96 4.91 -7.80
CA PHE A 111 8.91 5.43 -6.92
C PHE A 111 7.96 4.30 -6.52
N VAL A 112 7.37 4.40 -5.33
CA VAL A 112 6.32 3.51 -4.84
C VAL A 112 4.99 4.25 -4.80
N PHE A 113 3.96 3.64 -5.35
CA PHE A 113 2.56 4.04 -5.21
C PHE A 113 1.78 2.92 -4.53
N THR A 114 1.27 3.13 -3.33
CA THR A 114 0.59 2.07 -2.59
C THR A 114 -0.72 2.51 -1.96
N SER A 115 -1.70 1.61 -1.94
CA SER A 115 -2.93 1.77 -1.15
C SER A 115 -2.80 1.22 0.28
N ASN A 116 -1.67 0.60 0.59
CA ASN A 116 -1.39 0.09 1.92
C ASN A 116 -1.11 1.25 2.89
N VAL A 117 -1.35 0.99 4.16
CA VAL A 117 -1.19 1.97 5.26
C VAL A 117 -0.28 1.40 6.36
N ASP A 118 0.48 0.35 6.05
CA ASP A 118 1.23 -0.50 6.98
C ASP A 118 2.68 -0.07 7.22
N GLY A 119 3.28 0.68 6.29
CA GLY A 119 4.66 1.14 6.38
C GLY A 119 5.72 0.06 6.08
N GLU A 120 5.37 -1.08 5.45
CA GLU A 120 6.34 -2.14 5.16
C GLU A 120 7.48 -1.70 4.23
N PHE A 121 7.21 -0.79 3.29
CA PHE A 121 8.25 -0.22 2.41
C PHE A 121 9.29 0.58 3.21
N GLN A 122 8.85 1.45 4.12
CA GLN A 122 9.74 2.24 4.97
C GLN A 122 10.55 1.33 5.90
N LYS A 123 9.96 0.25 6.41
CA LYS A 123 10.66 -0.74 7.26
C LYS A 123 11.86 -1.40 6.58
N VAL A 124 11.83 -1.59 5.26
CA VAL A 124 12.98 -2.13 4.51
C VAL A 124 13.92 -1.04 3.98
N GLY A 125 13.67 0.22 4.32
CA GLY A 125 14.55 1.34 4.03
C GLY A 125 14.23 2.12 2.75
N PHE A 126 13.03 2.00 2.17
CA PHE A 126 12.61 2.96 1.14
C PHE A 126 12.55 4.37 1.73
N ASP A 127 13.08 5.35 1.00
CA ASP A 127 13.01 6.75 1.39
C ASP A 127 11.56 7.22 1.38
N ASP A 128 11.13 7.87 2.46
CA ASP A 128 9.70 8.21 2.67
C ASP A 128 9.18 9.18 1.60
N ASP A 129 10.03 10.03 1.03
CA ASP A 129 9.69 10.94 -0.08
C ASP A 129 9.47 10.21 -1.41
N LYS A 130 9.87 8.93 -1.52
CA LYS A 130 9.65 8.05 -2.68
C LYS A 130 8.52 7.06 -2.48
N VAL A 131 7.77 7.14 -1.39
CA VAL A 131 6.64 6.26 -1.10
C VAL A 131 5.37 7.08 -0.93
N PHE A 132 4.56 7.12 -1.99
CA PHE A 132 3.23 7.72 -1.94
C PHE A 132 2.20 6.68 -1.48
N GLU A 133 1.72 6.84 -0.24
CA GLU A 133 0.64 6.05 0.34
C GLU A 133 -0.69 6.77 0.06
N CYS A 134 -1.39 6.40 -1.01
CA CYS A 134 -2.56 7.14 -1.51
C CYS A 134 -3.77 7.12 -0.57
N HIS A 135 -3.72 6.33 0.50
CA HIS A 135 -4.72 6.30 1.57
C HIS A 135 -4.18 6.75 2.93
N GLY A 136 -3.01 7.41 2.97
CA GLY A 136 -2.35 7.81 4.21
C GLY A 136 -1.64 6.64 4.90
N SER A 137 -1.31 6.81 6.19
CA SER A 137 -0.56 5.80 6.96
C SER A 137 -1.08 5.70 8.38
N ILE A 138 -1.11 4.48 8.94
CA ILE A 138 -1.57 4.29 10.33
C ILE A 138 -0.60 4.86 11.37
N HIS A 139 0.67 5.05 10.97
CA HIS A 139 1.74 5.53 11.84
C HIS A 139 1.67 7.04 12.10
N TRP A 140 0.72 7.73 11.47
CA TRP A 140 0.46 9.14 11.64
C TRP A 140 -0.93 9.36 12.24
N LEU A 141 -1.05 10.39 13.07
CA LEU A 141 -2.27 10.84 13.71
C LEU A 141 -2.64 12.23 13.20
N GLN A 142 -3.94 12.49 13.16
CA GLN A 142 -4.51 13.83 12.98
C GLN A 142 -5.57 14.09 14.05
N CYS A 143 -5.91 15.35 14.26
CA CYS A 143 -7.04 15.73 15.12
C CYS A 143 -8.34 15.19 14.51
N LEU A 144 -9.25 14.59 15.32
CA LEU A 144 -10.54 14.11 14.82
C LEU A 144 -11.39 15.23 14.19
N ASP A 145 -11.29 16.43 14.75
CA ASP A 145 -12.03 17.62 14.33
C ASP A 145 -11.20 18.61 13.51
N ASN A 146 -9.95 18.26 13.17
CA ASN A 146 -9.05 19.13 12.41
C ASN A 146 -8.92 20.54 13.00
N CYS A 147 -8.77 20.66 14.33
CA CYS A 147 -8.57 21.97 14.97
C CYS A 147 -7.35 22.73 14.39
N THR A 148 -6.37 21.98 13.89
CA THR A 148 -5.26 22.41 13.05
C THR A 148 -5.10 21.41 11.89
N ARG A 149 -4.20 21.71 10.95
CA ARG A 149 -3.76 20.81 9.87
C ARG A 149 -2.50 20.01 10.21
N ASP A 150 -2.20 19.90 11.49
CA ASP A 150 -1.00 19.22 11.96
C ASP A 150 -1.21 17.70 11.95
N ILE A 151 -0.20 16.99 11.46
CA ILE A 151 -0.13 15.53 11.42
C ILE A 151 1.12 15.13 12.20
N TRP A 152 0.99 14.20 13.16
CA TRP A 152 2.08 13.85 14.05
C TRP A 152 2.21 12.33 14.23
N SER A 153 3.39 11.88 14.67
CA SER A 153 3.66 10.45 14.81
C SER A 153 2.75 9.78 15.85
N ALA A 154 2.31 8.56 15.54
CA ALA A 154 1.59 7.69 16.47
C ALA A 154 2.52 7.00 17.49
N ASP A 155 3.84 7.19 17.44
CA ASP A 155 4.84 6.44 18.23
C ASP A 155 4.59 6.46 19.74
N SER A 156 4.12 7.58 20.29
CA SER A 156 3.83 7.70 21.71
C SER A 156 2.54 6.99 22.13
N PHE A 157 1.70 6.57 21.18
CA PHE A 157 0.47 5.85 21.43
C PHE A 157 0.69 4.34 21.31
N VAL A 158 0.47 3.63 22.42
CA VAL A 158 0.53 2.17 22.48
C VAL A 158 -0.87 1.64 22.78
N PRO A 159 -1.63 1.21 21.77
CA PRO A 159 -3.00 0.75 21.98
C PRO A 159 -3.02 -0.59 22.71
N VAL A 160 -3.83 -0.66 23.76
CA VAL A 160 -4.19 -1.91 24.42
C VAL A 160 -5.63 -2.23 23.99
N VAL A 161 -5.82 -3.36 23.32
CA VAL A 161 -7.11 -3.73 22.73
C VAL A 161 -7.60 -5.04 23.34
N ASP A 162 -8.87 -5.05 23.74
CA ASP A 162 -9.60 -6.29 23.94
C ASP A 162 -9.93 -6.89 22.57
N GLU A 163 -9.15 -7.88 22.15
CA GLU A 163 -9.33 -8.57 20.87
C GLU A 163 -10.68 -9.28 20.75
N TYR A 164 -11.28 -9.71 21.86
CA TYR A 164 -12.56 -10.40 21.82
C TYR A 164 -13.69 -9.44 21.48
N HIS A 165 -13.69 -8.22 22.03
CA HIS A 165 -14.70 -7.21 21.72
C HIS A 165 -14.28 -6.21 20.65
N CYS A 166 -13.01 -6.25 20.21
CA CYS A 166 -12.36 -5.26 19.36
C CYS A 166 -12.52 -3.83 19.91
N GLN A 167 -12.23 -3.65 21.21
CA GLN A 167 -12.36 -2.34 21.87
C GLN A 167 -11.05 -1.89 22.49
N LEU A 168 -10.69 -0.62 22.30
CA LEU A 168 -9.59 0.00 23.03
C LEU A 168 -9.93 0.05 24.53
N ILE A 169 -8.99 -0.39 25.37
CA ILE A 169 -9.19 -0.44 26.83
C ILE A 169 -8.38 0.61 27.59
N ASN A 170 -7.30 1.13 27.01
CA ASN A 170 -6.57 2.29 27.55
C ASN A 170 -7.09 3.61 26.96
N ASP A 171 -6.52 4.73 27.42
CA ASP A 171 -6.90 6.06 26.96
C ASP A 171 -6.69 6.26 25.45
N PHE A 172 -7.57 7.04 24.83
CA PHE A 172 -7.41 7.45 23.44
C PHE A 172 -6.19 8.36 23.26
N PRO A 173 -5.57 8.41 22.07
CA PRO A 173 -4.60 9.45 21.77
C PRO A 173 -5.32 10.80 21.67
N PHE A 174 -4.69 11.86 22.18
CA PHE A 174 -5.23 13.21 22.18
C PHE A 174 -4.46 14.12 21.23
N CYS A 175 -5.16 15.10 20.66
CA CYS A 175 -4.57 16.15 19.86
C CYS A 175 -3.73 17.08 20.75
N PRO A 176 -2.46 17.34 20.40
CA PRO A 176 -1.57 18.17 21.20
C PRO A 176 -1.99 19.65 21.22
N HIS A 177 -2.87 20.07 20.30
CA HIS A 177 -3.28 21.47 20.15
C HIS A 177 -4.57 21.81 20.91
N CYS A 178 -5.58 20.92 20.88
CA CYS A 178 -6.90 21.18 21.48
C CYS A 178 -7.30 20.21 22.60
N GLY A 179 -6.52 19.15 22.85
CA GLY A 179 -6.87 18.09 23.81
C GLY A 179 -8.03 17.18 23.37
N GLY A 180 -8.65 17.42 22.22
CA GLY A 180 -9.67 16.54 21.64
C GLY A 180 -9.08 15.19 21.19
N MET A 181 -9.95 14.20 20.93
CA MET A 181 -9.49 12.88 20.47
C MET A 181 -8.78 12.97 19.11
N ALA A 182 -7.70 12.21 18.96
CA ALA A 182 -7.01 12.01 17.70
C ALA A 182 -7.55 10.77 16.98
N ARG A 183 -7.28 10.69 15.68
CA ARG A 183 -7.58 9.54 14.82
C ARG A 183 -6.36 9.24 13.93
N PRO A 184 -6.23 8.03 13.37
CA PRO A 184 -5.22 7.74 12.36
C PRO A 184 -5.40 8.66 11.15
N ASN A 185 -4.29 9.12 10.59
CA ASN A 185 -4.23 9.85 9.32
C ASN A 185 -4.32 8.87 8.14
N ILE A 186 -5.47 8.22 8.04
CA ILE A 186 -5.84 7.30 6.98
C ILE A 186 -7.07 7.87 6.29
N LEU A 187 -7.07 7.86 4.96
CA LEU A 187 -8.24 8.16 4.15
C LEU A 187 -9.26 7.02 4.30
N MET A 188 -10.35 7.34 4.99
CA MET A 188 -11.45 6.41 5.27
C MET A 188 -12.58 6.56 4.24
N PHE A 189 -13.54 5.64 4.24
CA PHE A 189 -14.75 5.82 3.44
C PHE A 189 -15.54 7.04 3.95
N ASP A 190 -16.05 7.85 3.02
CA ASP A 190 -16.81 9.08 3.28
C ASP A 190 -16.07 10.15 4.12
N ASP A 191 -14.74 10.19 4.01
CA ASP A 191 -13.90 11.03 4.85
C ASP A 191 -13.45 12.35 4.22
N TRP A 192 -14.31 13.35 4.34
CA TRP A 192 -14.03 14.72 3.92
C TRP A 192 -13.10 15.49 4.86
N LYS A 193 -12.73 14.89 6.01
CA LYS A 193 -11.83 15.48 7.01
C LYS A 193 -10.42 14.89 6.94
N TRP A 194 -10.11 13.98 6.02
CA TRP A 194 -8.75 13.47 5.88
C TRP A 194 -7.77 14.60 5.53
N GLN A 195 -6.62 14.60 6.21
CA GLN A 195 -5.55 15.57 6.02
C GLN A 195 -4.48 14.96 5.11
N GLU A 196 -4.34 15.50 3.92
CA GLU A 196 -3.42 15.00 2.88
C GLU A 196 -2.01 15.57 2.99
N GLU A 197 -1.73 16.44 3.96
CA GLU A 197 -0.51 17.26 4.04
C GLU A 197 0.80 16.45 3.99
N HIS A 198 0.82 15.21 4.48
CA HIS A 198 1.99 14.31 4.39
C HIS A 198 2.12 13.61 3.03
N GLN A 199 1.03 13.48 2.28
CA GLN A 199 0.97 12.69 1.05
C GLN A 199 0.95 13.56 -0.22
N SER A 200 0.32 14.74 -0.23
CA SER A 200 0.27 15.62 -1.41
C SER A 200 1.65 16.02 -1.96
N PRO A 201 2.68 16.30 -1.11
CA PRO A 201 4.03 16.55 -1.64
C PRO A 201 4.61 15.32 -2.35
N LYS A 202 4.32 14.11 -1.88
CA LYS A 202 4.80 12.85 -2.47
C LYS A 202 4.07 12.54 -3.77
N GLU A 203 2.77 12.83 -3.85
CA GLU A 203 2.00 12.77 -5.10
C GLU A 203 2.61 13.70 -6.16
N TYR A 204 2.86 14.96 -5.80
CA TYR A 204 3.51 15.91 -6.71
C TYR A 204 4.88 15.41 -7.18
N GLN A 205 5.70 14.89 -6.26
CA GLN A 205 7.01 14.33 -6.61
C GLN A 205 6.90 13.11 -7.54
N LEU A 206 5.91 12.24 -7.34
CA LEU A 206 5.64 11.11 -8.22
C LEU A 206 5.28 11.59 -9.63
N GLU A 207 4.43 12.61 -9.75
CA GLU A 207 4.05 13.19 -11.05
C GLU A 207 5.25 13.81 -11.77
N GLN A 208 6.07 14.59 -11.06
CA GLN A 208 7.30 15.16 -11.63
C GLN A 208 8.30 14.07 -12.03
N TRP A 209 8.43 13.02 -11.23
CA TRP A 209 9.28 11.88 -11.54
C TRP A 209 8.79 11.16 -12.81
N LEU A 210 7.49 10.86 -12.90
CA LEU A 210 6.87 10.23 -14.06
C LEU A 210 7.08 11.02 -15.36
N PHE A 211 7.07 12.35 -15.29
CA PHE A 211 7.33 13.21 -16.45
C PHE A 211 8.78 13.10 -16.97
N ASN A 212 9.75 12.84 -16.09
CA ASN A 212 11.16 12.77 -16.44
C ASN A 212 11.59 11.38 -16.93
N VAL A 213 10.92 10.32 -16.49
CA VAL A 213 11.16 8.94 -16.93
C VAL A 213 10.80 8.80 -18.42
N LYS A 214 11.65 8.16 -19.22
CA LYS A 214 11.35 7.89 -20.64
C LYS A 214 10.90 6.47 -20.88
N LYS A 215 11.51 5.52 -20.18
CA LYS A 215 11.24 4.09 -20.29
C LYS A 215 10.81 3.57 -18.92
N LEU A 216 9.51 3.57 -18.69
CA LEU A 216 8.91 3.20 -17.42
C LEU A 216 8.66 1.69 -17.35
N ALA A 217 9.19 1.02 -16.32
CA ALA A 217 8.74 -0.31 -15.94
C ALA A 217 7.81 -0.23 -14.73
N ILE A 218 6.61 -0.81 -14.84
CA ILE A 218 5.64 -0.86 -13.76
C ILE A 218 5.50 -2.30 -13.27
N ILE A 219 5.68 -2.51 -11.96
CA ILE A 219 5.38 -3.77 -11.30
C ILE A 219 4.26 -3.57 -10.27
N GLU A 220 3.09 -4.17 -10.54
CA GLU A 220 1.92 -4.14 -9.68
C GLU A 220 1.81 -5.43 -8.87
N LEU A 221 1.77 -5.31 -7.54
CA LEU A 221 1.84 -6.41 -6.60
C LEU A 221 0.58 -6.42 -5.72
N GLY A 222 -0.23 -7.47 -5.84
CA GLY A 222 -1.30 -7.74 -4.88
C GLY A 222 -2.46 -6.74 -4.85
N ALA A 223 -2.64 -5.94 -5.91
CA ALA A 223 -3.77 -5.02 -6.01
C ALA A 223 -5.05 -5.72 -6.51
N GLY A 224 -6.11 -5.65 -5.72
CA GLY A 224 -7.42 -6.26 -6.01
C GLY A 224 -8.41 -5.31 -6.69
N THR A 225 -9.60 -5.82 -7.02
CA THR A 225 -10.67 -5.03 -7.66
C THR A 225 -11.61 -4.33 -6.67
N ALA A 226 -11.67 -4.76 -5.41
CA ALA A 226 -12.57 -4.18 -4.40
C ALA A 226 -12.26 -2.71 -4.11
N ILE A 227 -10.97 -2.36 -4.00
CA ILE A 227 -10.48 -0.98 -3.92
C ILE A 227 -9.50 -0.80 -5.09
N PRO A 228 -9.98 -0.39 -6.28
CA PRO A 228 -9.21 -0.51 -7.52
C PRO A 228 -8.23 0.64 -7.76
N THR A 229 -7.95 1.49 -6.76
CA THR A 229 -7.12 2.71 -6.90
C THR A 229 -5.76 2.40 -7.54
N VAL A 230 -5.04 1.41 -7.02
CA VAL A 230 -3.74 0.96 -7.54
C VAL A 230 -3.84 0.43 -8.96
N ARG A 231 -4.87 -0.38 -9.24
CA ARG A 231 -5.09 -0.95 -10.58
C ARG A 231 -5.35 0.14 -11.61
N LYS A 232 -6.26 1.06 -11.29
CA LYS A 232 -6.62 2.18 -12.16
C LYS A 232 -5.42 3.08 -12.43
N PHE A 233 -4.58 3.32 -11.41
CA PHE A 233 -3.37 4.12 -11.57
C PHE A 233 -2.40 3.50 -12.57
N GLY A 234 -2.01 2.23 -12.39
CA GLY A 234 -1.11 1.52 -13.30
C GLY A 234 -1.67 1.37 -14.71
N GLU A 235 -2.95 0.97 -14.82
CA GLU A 235 -3.63 0.82 -16.11
C GLU A 235 -3.73 2.14 -16.89
N ARG A 236 -3.94 3.26 -16.20
CA ARG A 236 -3.95 4.59 -16.85
C ARG A 236 -2.61 4.90 -17.49
N LEU A 237 -1.49 4.64 -16.81
CA LEU A 237 -0.14 4.94 -17.32
C LEU A 237 0.21 4.12 -18.56
N ILE A 238 -0.25 2.87 -18.66
CA ILE A 238 -0.01 2.04 -19.85
C ILE A 238 -1.02 2.28 -20.96
N CYS A 239 -2.27 2.66 -20.65
CA CYS A 239 -3.29 2.98 -21.64
C CYS A 239 -3.07 4.35 -22.30
N TYR A 240 -2.61 5.33 -21.53
CA TYR A 240 -2.38 6.72 -21.94
C TYR A 240 -0.96 7.17 -21.52
N PRO A 241 0.09 6.60 -22.13
CA PRO A 241 1.46 6.85 -21.71
C PRO A 241 1.90 8.27 -22.05
N ILE A 242 2.58 8.91 -21.10
CA ILE A 242 3.37 10.14 -21.31
C ILE A 242 4.84 9.82 -21.58
N ASN A 243 5.26 8.59 -21.26
CA ASN A 243 6.62 8.08 -21.44
C ASN A 243 6.82 7.51 -22.86
N GLU A 244 8.06 7.49 -23.35
CA GLU A 244 8.41 6.93 -24.67
C GLU A 244 8.07 5.42 -24.76
N SER A 245 8.27 4.68 -23.66
CA SER A 245 7.77 3.32 -23.52
C SER A 245 7.36 3.01 -22.08
N VAL A 246 6.33 2.18 -21.92
CA VAL A 246 5.87 1.68 -20.62
C VAL A 246 5.79 0.16 -20.70
N SER A 247 6.31 -0.57 -19.72
CA SER A 247 6.03 -2.00 -19.55
C SER A 247 5.25 -2.22 -18.25
N PHE A 248 4.40 -3.22 -18.21
CA PHE A 248 3.50 -3.44 -17.08
C PHE A 248 3.44 -4.93 -16.71
N LEU A 249 3.81 -5.26 -15.48
CA LEU A 249 3.61 -6.58 -14.89
C LEU A 249 2.61 -6.48 -13.75
N ARG A 250 1.59 -7.33 -13.76
CA ARG A 250 0.67 -7.54 -12.65
C ARG A 250 0.87 -8.93 -12.06
N VAL A 251 1.15 -8.96 -10.76
CA VAL A 251 1.24 -10.16 -9.94
C VAL A 251 0.05 -10.22 -9.01
N ASN A 252 -0.89 -11.11 -9.31
CA ASN A 252 -2.06 -11.32 -8.46
C ASN A 252 -2.57 -12.77 -8.60
N LEU A 253 -2.69 -13.47 -7.48
CA LEU A 253 -3.12 -14.88 -7.44
C LEU A 253 -4.44 -15.15 -8.16
N ARG A 254 -5.42 -14.24 -8.11
CA ARG A 254 -6.79 -14.49 -8.61
C ARG A 254 -7.19 -13.55 -9.73
N GLU A 255 -6.65 -12.34 -9.76
CA GLU A 255 -7.07 -11.28 -10.67
C GLU A 255 -5.90 -10.77 -11.55
N PRO A 256 -5.17 -11.67 -12.26
CA PRO A 256 -3.95 -11.31 -12.99
C PRO A 256 -4.21 -10.59 -14.32
N HIS A 257 -5.47 -10.37 -14.71
CA HIS A 257 -5.84 -9.77 -15.99
C HIS A 257 -5.18 -8.40 -16.18
N VAL A 258 -4.66 -8.13 -17.37
CA VAL A 258 -3.99 -6.89 -17.77
C VAL A 258 -4.57 -6.37 -19.10
N PRO A 259 -4.33 -5.10 -19.47
CA PRO A 259 -4.68 -4.61 -20.81
C PRO A 259 -4.08 -5.48 -21.91
N ASP A 260 -4.80 -5.65 -23.01
CA ASP A 260 -4.35 -6.45 -24.16
C ASP A 260 -3.30 -5.69 -25.00
N LYS A 261 -2.06 -5.68 -24.52
CA LYS A 261 -0.90 -5.05 -25.17
C LYS A 261 0.33 -5.95 -25.02
N ALA A 262 1.24 -5.91 -26.00
CA ALA A 262 2.41 -6.79 -26.06
C ALA A 262 3.39 -6.66 -24.87
N ASN A 263 3.42 -5.49 -24.25
CA ASN A 263 4.27 -5.12 -23.11
C ASN A 263 3.55 -5.23 -21.75
N CYS A 264 2.39 -5.90 -21.72
CA CYS A 264 1.60 -6.14 -20.52
C CYS A 264 1.61 -7.63 -20.14
N PHE A 265 1.97 -7.92 -18.90
CA PHE A 265 2.16 -9.27 -18.40
C PHE A 265 1.30 -9.48 -17.16
N GLY A 266 0.37 -10.42 -17.22
CA GLY A 266 -0.44 -10.83 -16.08
C GLY A 266 -0.06 -12.21 -15.59
N ILE A 267 0.29 -12.37 -14.31
CA ILE A 267 0.65 -13.66 -13.71
C ILE A 267 -0.14 -13.97 -12.44
N SER A 268 -0.57 -15.23 -12.32
CA SER A 268 -1.21 -15.79 -11.13
C SER A 268 -0.15 -16.47 -10.27
N MET A 269 0.37 -15.73 -9.28
CA MET A 269 1.44 -16.15 -8.37
C MET A 269 1.45 -15.26 -7.11
N GLY A 270 2.06 -15.74 -6.02
CA GLY A 270 2.37 -14.90 -4.84
C GLY A 270 3.48 -13.88 -5.15
N ALA A 271 3.46 -12.74 -4.45
CA ALA A 271 4.37 -11.63 -4.72
C ALA A 271 5.83 -12.02 -4.50
N LEU A 272 6.14 -12.67 -3.37
CA LEU A 272 7.50 -13.13 -3.07
C LEU A 272 8.05 -14.08 -4.14
N VAL A 273 7.25 -15.05 -4.57
CA VAL A 273 7.67 -16.04 -5.58
C VAL A 273 7.92 -15.36 -6.93
N ALA A 274 7.05 -14.42 -7.34
CA ALA A 274 7.24 -13.67 -8.58
C ALA A 274 8.53 -12.83 -8.56
N LEU A 275 8.78 -12.10 -7.46
CA LEU A 275 9.97 -11.26 -7.33
C LEU A 275 11.27 -12.08 -7.34
N ASN A 276 11.30 -13.23 -6.66
CA ASN A 276 12.44 -14.16 -6.74
C ASN A 276 12.69 -14.66 -8.17
N ASN A 277 11.62 -15.00 -8.90
CA ASN A 277 11.75 -15.45 -10.29
C ASN A 277 12.26 -14.35 -11.23
N ILE A 278 11.85 -13.09 -11.03
CA ILE A 278 12.35 -11.94 -11.80
C ILE A 278 13.82 -11.70 -11.46
N GLN A 279 14.18 -11.74 -10.17
CA GLN A 279 15.58 -11.66 -9.74
C GLN A 279 16.40 -12.72 -10.46
N GLU A 280 16.01 -14.00 -10.43
CA GLU A 280 16.74 -15.05 -11.14
C GLU A 280 16.85 -14.79 -12.66
N ALA A 281 15.79 -14.30 -13.29
CA ALA A 281 15.80 -13.98 -14.71
C ALA A 281 16.79 -12.86 -15.03
N MET A 282 16.91 -11.84 -14.17
CA MET A 282 17.84 -10.72 -14.38
C MET A 282 19.32 -11.12 -14.35
N TYR A 283 19.71 -12.17 -13.62
CA TYR A 283 21.11 -12.63 -13.52
C TYR A 283 21.48 -13.76 -14.48
N LYS A 284 20.50 -14.36 -15.17
CA LYS A 284 20.72 -15.46 -16.13
C LYS A 284 20.86 -14.99 -17.58
N SER A 285 20.52 -13.74 -17.90
CA SER A 285 20.64 -13.14 -19.24
C SER A 285 21.72 -12.07 -19.34
#